data_AF-A0A3N2KJT7-F1
#
_entry.id   AF-A0A3N2KJT7-F1
#
_cell.length_a   1.000
_cell.length_b   1.000
_cell.length_c   1.000
_cell.angle_alpha   90.00
_cell.angle_beta   90.00
_cell.angle_gamma   90.00
#
_symmetry.space_group_name_H-M   'P 1'
#
loop_
_entity.id
_entity.type
_entity.pdbx_description
1 polymer ?
#
loop_
_entity_poly.entity_id
_entity_poly.type
_entity_poly.pdbx_seq_one_letter_code
_entity_poly.pdbx_strand_id
1 'polypeptide(L)'
;MRDTSVSLSGVRLDNPVIPASGCFGFGYVMSEYYDLDILGSISIKGTTLSPRAGNPLPRVAECPEGLINSVGLQNPGVHKVVSEELPKLRKVFHKPVVANISGFSIDEYVEACRVIDGAEEVGIIELNVSCPNVHGGGMSFGTQPESVAEVVKAVKEVVTKPLYVKLTPNVTDIVKIACAAEDAGADGLCLINTLLGMRIDTKTRRPVVANKVGGFSGPAIFPVAVRMIWQVASAVNIPIIGCGGVSTADNVIEMMMAGATAVEVGSANLVNPYACKDIIEALPSRMEKLGIASLSDIIGAALPR
;
A
#
# COMPACT_ATOMS: atom_id res chain seq x y z
N MET A 1 -16.93 -17.75 -17.75
CA MET A 1 -16.72 -16.87 -16.58
C MET A 1 -15.25 -16.51 -16.57
N ARG A 2 -14.89 -15.23 -16.38
CA ARG A 2 -13.48 -14.79 -16.32
C ARG A 2 -12.96 -14.99 -14.90
N ASP A 3 -11.74 -15.49 -14.73
CA ASP A 3 -11.14 -15.71 -13.42
C ASP A 3 -10.32 -14.50 -12.98
N THR A 4 -10.83 -13.79 -11.97
CA THR A 4 -10.15 -12.63 -11.38
C THR A 4 -9.29 -12.99 -10.18
N SER A 5 -9.30 -14.24 -9.72
CA SER A 5 -8.64 -14.61 -8.47
C SER A 5 -7.12 -14.63 -8.59
N VAL A 6 -6.45 -14.27 -7.49
CA VAL A 6 -4.99 -14.20 -7.37
C VAL A 6 -4.55 -14.73 -6.01
N SER A 7 -3.25 -15.02 -5.84
CA SER A 7 -2.68 -15.50 -4.58
C SER A 7 -1.45 -14.68 -4.19
N LEU A 8 -1.42 -14.22 -2.95
CA LEU A 8 -0.31 -13.46 -2.35
C LEU A 8 0.31 -14.31 -1.25
N SER A 9 1.42 -14.99 -1.56
CA SER A 9 2.18 -15.81 -0.59
C SER A 9 1.29 -16.80 0.19
N GLY A 10 0.34 -17.43 -0.52
CA GLY A 10 -0.63 -18.39 0.04
C GLY A 10 -1.97 -17.79 0.45
N VAL A 11 -2.10 -16.46 0.50
CA VAL A 11 -3.38 -15.77 0.78
C VAL A 11 -4.15 -15.59 -0.53
N ARG A 12 -5.24 -16.33 -0.69
CA ARG A 12 -6.11 -16.24 -1.88
C ARG A 12 -7.02 -15.01 -1.80
N LEU A 13 -7.08 -14.25 -2.90
CA LEU A 13 -8.03 -13.16 -3.10
C LEU A 13 -8.97 -13.50 -4.26
N ASP A 14 -10.25 -13.19 -4.15
CA ASP A 14 -11.23 -13.44 -5.22
C ASP A 14 -11.07 -12.48 -6.42
N ASN A 15 -10.46 -11.32 -6.16
CA ASN A 15 -10.05 -10.32 -7.15
C ASN A 15 -8.81 -9.56 -6.62
N PRO A 16 -8.04 -8.88 -7.48
CA PRO A 16 -6.77 -8.27 -7.06
C PRO A 16 -6.93 -6.92 -6.35
N VAL A 17 -8.14 -6.38 -6.20
CA VAL A 17 -8.35 -4.98 -5.80
C VAL A 17 -8.38 -4.85 -4.28
N ILE A 18 -7.50 -4.00 -3.76
CA ILE A 18 -7.32 -3.73 -2.32
C ILE A 18 -7.41 -2.21 -2.11
N PRO A 19 -8.28 -1.68 -1.24
CA PRO A 19 -8.17 -0.27 -0.87
C PRO A 19 -6.84 0.01 -0.16
N ALA A 20 -6.12 1.04 -0.60
CA ALA A 20 -4.77 1.34 -0.12
C ALA A 20 -4.76 1.94 1.29
N SER A 21 -3.70 1.63 2.07
CA SER A 21 -3.53 2.16 3.42
C SER A 21 -3.61 3.68 3.46
N GLY A 22 -4.37 4.20 4.43
CA GLY A 22 -4.53 5.63 4.65
C GLY A 22 -5.64 6.29 3.82
N CYS A 23 -6.19 5.60 2.81
CA CYS A 23 -7.29 6.08 1.98
C CYS A 23 -8.64 5.40 2.29
N PHE A 24 -8.66 4.44 3.21
CA PHE A 24 -9.85 3.64 3.55
C PHE A 24 -10.09 3.48 5.06
N GLY A 25 -9.36 4.24 5.89
CA GLY A 25 -9.41 4.11 7.35
C GLY A 25 -9.14 2.69 7.82
N PHE A 26 -10.00 2.18 8.72
CA PHE A 26 -10.05 0.76 9.11
C PHE A 26 -11.18 0.01 8.39
N GLY A 27 -11.68 0.52 7.25
CA GLY A 27 -12.66 -0.14 6.39
C GLY A 27 -14.12 0.00 6.81
N TYR A 28 -14.46 -0.21 8.09
CA TYR A 28 -15.86 -0.38 8.52
C TYR A 28 -16.79 0.83 8.27
N VAL A 29 -16.26 2.05 8.09
CA VAL A 29 -17.09 3.21 7.71
C VAL A 29 -17.62 3.07 6.28
N MET A 30 -16.87 2.39 5.42
CA MET A 30 -17.22 2.21 4.01
C MET A 30 -18.34 1.20 3.80
N SER A 31 -18.68 0.39 4.82
CA SER A 31 -19.83 -0.53 4.74
C SER A 31 -21.18 0.19 4.68
N GLU A 32 -21.22 1.49 4.97
CA GLU A 32 -22.41 2.33 4.75
C GLU A 32 -22.68 2.58 3.26
N TYR A 33 -21.67 2.42 2.40
CA TYR A 33 -21.78 2.70 0.96
C TYR A 33 -22.02 1.44 0.13
N TYR A 34 -21.34 0.33 0.43
CA TYR A 34 -21.49 -0.96 -0.25
C TYR A 34 -20.99 -2.13 0.61
N ASP A 35 -21.37 -3.35 0.23
CA ASP A 35 -20.88 -4.58 0.87
C ASP A 35 -19.38 -4.77 0.64
N LEU A 36 -18.59 -4.76 1.72
CA LEU A 36 -17.14 -4.79 1.66
C LEU A 36 -16.59 -6.14 1.20
N ASP A 37 -17.36 -7.23 1.28
CA ASP A 37 -16.91 -8.55 0.83
C ASP A 37 -16.77 -8.63 -0.70
N ILE A 38 -17.15 -7.59 -1.45
CA ILE A 38 -16.77 -7.46 -2.86
C ILE A 38 -15.25 -7.28 -3.04
N LEU A 39 -14.57 -6.70 -2.06
CA LEU A 39 -13.14 -6.39 -2.13
C LEU A 39 -12.29 -7.67 -2.10
N GLY A 40 -11.10 -7.62 -2.70
CA GLY A 40 -10.11 -8.69 -2.58
C GLY A 40 -9.57 -8.78 -1.15
N SER A 41 -9.10 -7.65 -0.62
CA SER A 41 -8.67 -7.44 0.76
C SER A 41 -8.84 -5.96 1.14
N ILE A 42 -8.40 -5.55 2.33
CA ILE A 42 -8.31 -4.15 2.77
C ILE A 42 -6.93 -3.92 3.37
N SER A 43 -6.20 -2.91 2.87
CA SER A 43 -4.99 -2.39 3.50
C SER A 43 -5.38 -1.33 4.53
N ILE A 44 -5.41 -1.72 5.80
CA ILE A 44 -5.90 -0.83 6.86
C ILE A 44 -4.95 0.33 7.11
N LYS A 45 -5.44 1.36 7.82
CA LYS A 45 -4.67 2.53 8.22
C LYS A 45 -3.33 2.15 8.83
N GLY A 46 -2.27 2.81 8.34
CA GLY A 46 -0.92 2.69 8.89
C GLY A 46 -0.90 2.84 10.41
N THR A 47 -0.47 1.79 11.07
CA THR A 47 -0.52 1.61 12.52
C THR A 47 0.89 1.66 13.09
N THR A 48 1.07 2.44 14.16
CA THR A 48 2.34 2.52 14.89
C THR A 48 2.21 1.81 16.23
N LEU A 49 3.33 1.52 16.90
CA LEU A 49 3.31 0.95 18.25
C LEU A 49 2.46 1.80 19.22
N SER A 50 2.82 3.09 19.32
CA SER A 50 2.11 4.07 20.16
C SER A 50 1.10 4.89 19.35
N PRO A 51 0.05 5.45 19.99
CA PRO A 51 -0.91 6.34 19.33
C PRO A 51 -0.23 7.60 18.78
N ARG A 52 -0.78 8.15 17.69
CA ARG A 52 -0.29 9.39 17.07
C ARG A 52 -1.44 10.31 16.70
N ALA A 53 -1.29 11.59 17.05
CA ALA A 53 -2.24 12.63 16.64
C ALA A 53 -2.11 13.03 15.16
N GLY A 54 -0.95 12.79 14.55
CA GLY A 54 -0.60 13.23 13.19
C GLY A 54 0.00 14.64 13.15
N ASN A 55 0.27 15.13 11.95
CA ASN A 55 0.93 16.44 11.73
C ASN A 55 -0.03 17.63 11.99
N PRO A 56 0.44 18.88 12.09
CA PRO A 56 -0.45 20.04 12.14
C PRO A 56 -1.32 20.19 10.88
N LEU A 57 -2.49 20.83 11.02
CA LEU A 57 -3.35 21.23 9.89
C LEU A 57 -2.83 22.53 9.25
N PRO A 58 -3.06 22.78 7.94
CA PRO A 58 -3.69 21.90 6.95
C PRO A 58 -2.81 20.71 6.52
N ARG A 59 -3.43 19.55 6.31
CA ARG A 59 -2.74 18.28 5.95
C ARG A 59 -2.89 17.88 4.48
N VAL A 60 -3.76 18.54 3.72
CA VAL A 60 -4.07 18.15 2.34
C VAL A 60 -4.04 19.38 1.44
N ALA A 61 -3.58 19.22 0.21
CA ALA A 61 -3.71 20.19 -0.86
C ALA A 61 -4.04 19.48 -2.17
N GLU A 62 -5.03 19.96 -2.90
CA GLU A 62 -5.34 19.44 -4.24
C GLU A 62 -4.17 19.69 -5.20
N CYS A 63 -4.01 18.85 -6.23
CA CYS A 63 -3.08 19.01 -7.33
C CYS A 63 -3.77 18.64 -8.65
N PRO A 64 -3.26 19.09 -9.81
CA PRO A 64 -3.70 18.55 -11.08
C PRO A 64 -3.53 17.02 -11.08
N GLU A 65 -4.60 16.28 -11.38
CA GLU A 65 -4.60 14.82 -11.42
C GLU A 65 -4.07 14.16 -10.13
N GLY A 66 -4.32 14.76 -8.97
CA GLY A 66 -3.86 14.20 -7.70
C GLY A 66 -4.01 15.10 -6.48
N LEU A 67 -3.29 14.77 -5.42
CA LEU A 67 -3.27 15.55 -4.19
C LEU A 67 -1.95 15.36 -3.44
N ILE A 68 -1.63 16.35 -2.60
CA ILE A 68 -0.58 16.25 -1.59
C ILE A 68 -1.24 15.97 -0.25
N ASN A 69 -0.70 15.01 0.51
CA ASN A 69 -1.10 14.75 1.89
C ASN A 69 0.11 14.76 2.85
N SER A 70 -0.12 15.19 4.08
CA SER A 70 0.86 15.13 5.17
C SER A 70 0.15 14.77 6.47
N VAL A 71 -0.48 13.59 6.52
CA VAL A 71 -1.30 13.19 7.67
C VAL A 71 -0.46 12.97 8.94
N GLY A 72 0.78 12.49 8.79
CA GLY A 72 1.68 12.24 9.93
C GLY A 72 1.40 10.95 10.70
N LEU A 73 0.82 9.96 10.02
CA LEU A 73 0.46 8.65 10.58
C LEU A 73 -0.50 8.76 11.78
N GLN A 74 -1.54 9.60 11.72
CA GLN A 74 -2.58 9.62 12.76
C GLN A 74 -3.23 8.23 12.89
N ASN A 75 -3.12 7.62 14.07
CA ASN A 75 -3.64 6.28 14.37
C ASN A 75 -3.74 6.06 15.90
N PRO A 76 -4.53 5.08 16.37
CA PRO A 76 -4.77 4.87 17.81
C PRO A 76 -3.70 4.00 18.50
N GLY A 77 -2.68 3.53 17.78
CA GLY A 77 -1.67 2.59 18.29
C GLY A 77 -2.11 1.13 18.13
N VAL A 78 -1.14 0.24 17.94
CA VAL A 78 -1.39 -1.16 17.56
C VAL A 78 -2.30 -1.93 18.53
N HIS A 79 -2.15 -1.71 19.83
CA HIS A 79 -2.97 -2.38 20.83
C HIS A 79 -4.45 -2.04 20.67
N LYS A 80 -4.80 -0.77 20.42
CA LYS A 80 -6.18 -0.34 20.18
C LYS A 80 -6.70 -0.82 18.83
N VAL A 81 -5.83 -0.88 17.81
CA VAL A 81 -6.21 -1.44 16.52
C VAL A 81 -6.65 -2.90 16.68
N VAL A 82 -5.88 -3.70 17.41
CA VAL A 82 -6.20 -5.11 17.68
C VAL A 82 -7.44 -5.25 18.57
N SER A 83 -7.55 -4.48 19.64
CA SER A 83 -8.65 -4.66 20.61
C SER A 83 -9.97 -4.01 20.22
N GLU A 84 -9.97 -3.03 19.31
CA GLU A 84 -11.15 -2.23 18.97
C GLU A 84 -11.43 -2.16 17.47
N GLU A 85 -10.45 -1.77 16.64
CA GLU A 85 -10.72 -1.47 15.23
C GLU A 85 -10.89 -2.71 14.36
N LEU A 86 -10.05 -3.74 14.53
CA LEU A 86 -10.20 -5.02 13.84
C LEU A 86 -11.51 -5.74 14.23
N PRO A 87 -11.92 -5.81 15.50
CA PRO A 87 -13.23 -6.36 15.88
C PRO A 87 -14.44 -5.61 15.29
N LYS A 88 -14.34 -4.30 15.04
CA LYS A 88 -15.40 -3.56 14.33
C LYS A 88 -15.44 -3.98 12.86
N LEU A 89 -14.28 -4.06 12.21
CA LEU A 89 -14.18 -4.46 10.81
C LEU A 89 -14.68 -5.89 10.57
N ARG A 90 -14.33 -6.83 11.45
CA ARG A 90 -14.76 -8.25 11.36
C ARG A 90 -16.29 -8.43 11.28
N LYS A 91 -17.08 -7.46 11.75
CA LYS A 91 -18.55 -7.53 11.68
C LYS A 91 -19.11 -7.27 10.29
N VAL A 92 -18.32 -6.65 9.40
CA VAL A 92 -18.76 -6.17 8.09
C VAL A 92 -17.84 -6.59 6.94
N PHE A 93 -16.75 -7.30 7.24
CA PHE A 93 -15.80 -7.82 6.26
C PHE A 93 -15.19 -9.13 6.77
N HIS A 94 -15.23 -10.19 5.95
CA HIS A 94 -14.95 -11.56 6.40
C HIS A 94 -13.71 -12.18 5.76
N LYS A 95 -12.92 -11.39 5.02
CA LYS A 95 -11.67 -11.84 4.39
C LYS A 95 -10.45 -11.33 5.15
N PRO A 96 -9.28 -11.97 5.01
CA PRO A 96 -8.06 -11.50 5.64
C PRO A 96 -7.66 -10.09 5.17
N VAL A 97 -7.23 -9.24 6.10
CA VAL A 97 -6.75 -7.87 5.82
C VAL A 97 -5.24 -7.80 5.66
N VAL A 98 -4.79 -6.74 4.99
CA VAL A 98 -3.38 -6.31 4.97
C VAL A 98 -3.18 -5.28 6.08
N ALA A 99 -2.35 -5.60 7.08
CA ALA A 99 -2.03 -4.72 8.19
C ALA A 99 -0.83 -3.83 7.85
N ASN A 100 -1.08 -2.56 7.50
CA ASN A 100 0.01 -1.59 7.31
C ASN A 100 0.63 -1.18 8.65
N ILE A 101 1.92 -1.47 8.84
CA ILE A 101 2.69 -1.13 10.03
C ILE A 101 3.75 -0.08 9.70
N SER A 102 3.83 0.94 10.54
CA SER A 102 4.81 2.02 10.46
C SER A 102 5.54 2.16 11.79
N GLY A 103 6.77 2.66 11.77
CA GLY A 103 7.61 2.80 12.97
C GLY A 103 8.73 3.80 12.73
N PHE A 104 9.40 4.19 13.81
CA PHE A 104 10.51 5.14 13.77
C PHE A 104 11.85 4.51 14.19
N SER A 105 11.80 3.30 14.76
CA SER A 105 12.96 2.47 15.08
C SER A 105 12.65 1.00 14.75
N ILE A 106 13.70 0.18 14.65
CA ILE A 106 13.55 -1.26 14.45
C ILE A 106 12.74 -1.89 15.59
N ASP A 107 13.02 -1.50 16.84
CA ASP A 107 12.29 -2.00 18.02
C ASP A 107 10.78 -1.71 17.94
N GLU A 108 10.40 -0.51 17.49
CA GLU A 108 8.98 -0.17 17.29
C GLU A 108 8.33 -1.02 16.21
N TYR A 109 9.03 -1.27 15.09
CA TYR A 109 8.55 -2.15 14.04
C TYR A 109 8.37 -3.58 14.54
N VAL A 110 9.39 -4.14 15.19
CA VAL A 110 9.38 -5.50 15.75
C VAL A 110 8.23 -5.66 16.74
N GLU A 111 8.05 -4.72 17.68
CA GLU A 111 6.98 -4.78 18.67
C GLU A 111 5.59 -4.68 18.02
N ALA A 112 5.39 -3.70 17.14
CA ALA A 112 4.10 -3.51 16.47
C ALA A 112 3.73 -4.71 15.58
N CYS A 113 4.71 -5.25 14.85
CA CYS A 113 4.53 -6.45 14.02
C CYS A 113 4.22 -7.68 14.88
N ARG A 114 4.87 -7.87 16.02
CA ARG A 114 4.56 -9.00 16.92
C ARG A 114 3.15 -8.94 17.48
N VAL A 115 2.67 -7.74 17.85
CA VAL A 115 1.30 -7.56 18.34
C VAL A 115 0.27 -7.83 17.25
N ILE A 116 0.48 -7.30 16.03
CA ILE A 116 -0.49 -7.44 14.94
C ILE A 116 -0.47 -8.85 14.33
N ASP A 117 0.65 -9.58 14.39
CA ASP A 117 0.76 -10.97 13.92
C ASP A 117 -0.22 -11.91 14.66
N GLY A 118 -0.55 -11.60 15.93
CA GLY A 118 -1.52 -12.37 16.72
C GLY A 118 -2.99 -12.14 16.37
N ALA A 119 -3.34 -11.14 15.56
CA ALA A 119 -4.74 -10.81 15.25
C ALA A 119 -5.32 -11.73 14.14
N GLU A 120 -6.43 -12.39 14.40
CA GLU A 120 -7.02 -13.41 13.50
C GLU A 120 -7.44 -12.82 12.14
N GLU A 121 -7.86 -11.55 12.12
CA GLU A 121 -8.31 -10.85 10.91
C GLU A 121 -7.16 -10.56 9.92
N VAL A 122 -5.92 -10.55 10.39
CA VAL A 122 -4.76 -10.13 9.60
C VAL A 122 -4.20 -11.31 8.82
N GLY A 123 -4.19 -11.22 7.49
CA GLY A 123 -3.60 -12.22 6.60
C GLY A 123 -2.18 -11.88 6.13
N ILE A 124 -1.87 -10.59 5.98
CA ILE A 124 -0.57 -10.09 5.50
C ILE A 124 -0.17 -8.89 6.35
N ILE A 125 1.11 -8.78 6.69
CA ILE A 125 1.69 -7.58 7.31
C ILE A 125 2.37 -6.76 6.21
N GLU A 126 1.98 -5.51 6.03
CA GLU A 126 2.63 -4.57 5.11
C GLU A 126 3.50 -3.58 5.89
N LEU A 127 4.81 -3.80 5.86
CA LEU A 127 5.82 -2.97 6.51
C LEU A 127 6.07 -1.70 5.69
N ASN A 128 5.55 -0.57 6.16
CA ASN A 128 5.78 0.73 5.53
C ASN A 128 7.12 1.34 5.98
N VAL A 129 8.15 1.18 5.14
CA VAL A 129 9.49 1.69 5.38
C VAL A 129 9.71 3.13 4.85
N SER A 130 8.65 3.84 4.46
CA SER A 130 8.76 5.23 3.99
C SER A 130 8.87 6.27 5.12
N CYS A 131 8.89 5.83 6.38
CA CYS A 131 8.94 6.68 7.56
C CYS A 131 10.39 7.10 7.89
N PRO A 132 10.60 8.31 8.43
CA PRO A 132 11.93 8.77 8.82
C PRO A 132 12.50 7.91 9.95
N ASN A 133 13.76 7.48 9.80
CA ASN A 133 14.54 6.76 10.81
C ASN A 133 15.13 7.76 11.81
N VAL A 134 14.67 7.72 13.06
CA VAL A 134 15.14 8.66 14.10
C VAL A 134 16.59 8.41 14.53
N HIS A 135 17.12 7.19 14.32
CA HIS A 135 18.50 6.84 14.66
C HIS A 135 19.46 7.01 13.47
N GLY A 136 18.95 7.06 12.23
CA GLY A 136 19.71 7.26 10.99
C GLY A 136 19.82 8.73 10.54
N GLY A 137 19.72 9.69 11.47
CA GLY A 137 19.78 11.12 11.14
C GLY A 137 18.54 11.68 10.46
N GLY A 138 17.40 10.99 10.53
CA GLY A 138 16.12 11.43 9.96
C GLY A 138 15.86 11.02 8.52
N MET A 139 16.78 10.28 7.87
CA MET A 139 16.53 9.68 6.55
C MET A 139 15.53 8.53 6.64
N SER A 140 14.73 8.32 5.59
CA SER A 140 13.75 7.23 5.57
C SER A 140 14.44 5.86 5.52
N PHE A 141 13.93 4.87 6.27
CA PHE A 141 14.46 3.49 6.21
C PHE A 141 14.49 2.96 4.76
N GLY A 142 13.46 3.28 3.99
CA GLY A 142 13.25 2.82 2.63
C GLY A 142 14.18 3.40 1.57
N THR A 143 15.10 4.30 1.93
CA THR A 143 16.03 4.91 0.95
C THR A 143 17.42 4.28 0.92
N GLN A 144 17.71 3.35 1.83
CA GLN A 144 18.99 2.65 1.89
C GLN A 144 18.77 1.13 1.93
N PRO A 145 19.39 0.35 1.02
CA PRO A 145 19.22 -1.10 0.98
C PRO A 145 19.52 -1.77 2.33
N GLU A 146 20.59 -1.36 3.00
CA GLU A 146 21.04 -1.95 4.26
C GLU A 146 20.04 -1.72 5.39
N SER A 147 19.44 -0.52 5.43
CA SER A 147 18.42 -0.15 6.43
C SER A 147 17.11 -0.93 6.23
N VAL A 148 16.73 -1.19 4.97
CA VAL A 148 15.59 -2.05 4.66
C VAL A 148 15.88 -3.50 5.05
N ALA A 149 17.04 -4.03 4.69
CA ALA A 149 17.42 -5.39 5.03
C ALA A 149 17.43 -5.63 6.55
N GLU A 150 17.97 -4.68 7.32
CA GLU A 150 18.04 -4.76 8.79
C GLU A 150 16.64 -4.84 9.43
N VAL A 151 15.72 -3.95 9.06
CA VAL A 151 14.36 -3.94 9.63
C VAL A 151 13.55 -5.15 9.17
N VAL A 152 13.69 -5.57 7.91
CA VAL A 152 12.99 -6.76 7.38
C VAL A 152 13.43 -8.00 8.13
N LYS A 153 14.74 -8.22 8.28
CA LYS A 153 15.27 -9.37 9.01
C LYS A 153 14.78 -9.40 10.46
N ALA A 154 14.87 -8.27 11.16
CA ALA A 154 14.42 -8.17 12.54
C ALA A 154 12.91 -8.47 12.71
N VAL A 155 12.08 -8.01 11.77
CA VAL A 155 10.63 -8.28 11.80
C VAL A 155 10.35 -9.74 11.45
N LYS A 156 11.03 -10.32 10.45
CA LYS A 156 10.86 -11.72 10.03
C LYS A 156 11.16 -12.72 11.16
N GLU A 157 12.01 -12.36 12.12
CA GLU A 157 12.30 -13.20 13.29
C GLU A 157 11.12 -13.30 14.28
N VAL A 158 10.16 -12.38 14.24
CA VAL A 158 9.06 -12.30 15.21
C VAL A 158 7.66 -12.47 14.64
N VAL A 159 7.51 -12.62 13.31
CA VAL A 159 6.22 -12.78 12.64
C VAL A 159 6.12 -14.12 11.92
N THR A 160 4.92 -14.67 11.89
CA THR A 160 4.62 -15.93 11.18
C THR A 160 3.86 -15.69 9.88
N LYS A 161 3.15 -14.57 9.76
CA LYS A 161 2.40 -14.20 8.56
C LYS A 161 3.32 -13.64 7.46
N PRO A 162 2.87 -13.69 6.18
CA PRO A 162 3.59 -13.06 5.08
C PRO A 162 3.89 -11.58 5.37
N LEU A 163 5.15 -11.20 5.21
CA LEU A 163 5.66 -9.84 5.39
C LEU A 163 5.91 -9.21 4.02
N TYR A 164 5.11 -8.20 3.69
CA TYR A 164 5.25 -7.39 2.50
C TYR A 164 5.93 -6.08 2.84
N VAL A 165 6.87 -5.61 2.02
CA VAL A 165 7.57 -4.34 2.27
C VAL A 165 7.06 -3.26 1.33
N LYS A 166 6.48 -2.19 1.87
CA LYS A 166 5.97 -1.05 1.09
C LYS A 166 7.09 -0.05 0.81
N LEU A 167 7.54 -0.02 -0.44
CA LEU A 167 8.71 0.74 -0.86
C LEU A 167 8.38 2.18 -1.24
N THR A 168 9.32 3.08 -0.93
CA THR A 168 9.24 4.49 -1.32
C THR A 168 9.73 4.67 -2.75
N PRO A 169 9.08 5.50 -3.57
CA PRO A 169 9.56 5.82 -4.92
C PRO A 169 10.68 6.88 -4.92
N ASN A 170 10.99 7.48 -3.77
CA ASN A 170 11.89 8.63 -3.64
C ASN A 170 13.36 8.18 -3.54
N VAL A 171 13.80 7.37 -4.50
CA VAL A 171 15.15 6.78 -4.57
C VAL A 171 15.70 6.86 -5.99
N THR A 172 17.02 6.84 -6.13
CA THR A 172 17.68 6.81 -7.43
C THR A 172 17.51 5.45 -8.11
N ASP A 173 17.60 4.36 -7.35
CA ASP A 173 17.53 3.00 -7.85
C ASP A 173 16.66 2.15 -6.91
N ILE A 174 15.42 1.90 -7.33
CA ILE A 174 14.45 1.14 -6.55
C ILE A 174 14.72 -0.37 -6.57
N VAL A 175 15.42 -0.86 -7.59
CA VAL A 175 15.73 -2.29 -7.74
C VAL A 175 16.64 -2.74 -6.61
N LYS A 176 17.67 -1.95 -6.28
CA LYS A 176 18.57 -2.24 -5.14
C LYS A 176 17.82 -2.36 -3.81
N ILE A 177 16.83 -1.51 -3.58
CA ILE A 177 16.02 -1.54 -2.36
C ILE A 177 15.14 -2.79 -2.33
N ALA A 178 14.54 -3.14 -3.48
CA ALA A 178 13.69 -4.31 -3.62
C ALA A 178 14.46 -5.62 -3.43
N CYS A 179 15.62 -5.79 -4.08
CA CYS A 179 16.47 -6.96 -3.88
C CYS A 179 16.92 -7.10 -2.42
N ALA A 180 17.29 -5.99 -1.76
CA ALA A 180 17.67 -6.04 -0.34
C ALA A 180 16.51 -6.46 0.58
N ALA A 181 15.26 -6.09 0.26
CA ALA A 181 14.10 -6.58 0.98
C ALA A 181 13.86 -8.08 0.76
N GLU A 182 13.96 -8.55 -0.49
CA GLU A 182 13.86 -9.98 -0.83
C GLU A 182 14.95 -10.82 -0.15
N ASP A 183 16.22 -10.41 -0.26
CA ASP A 183 17.37 -11.09 0.33
C ASP A 183 17.27 -11.17 1.87
N ALA A 184 16.61 -10.19 2.50
CA ALA A 184 16.36 -10.18 3.93
C ALA A 184 15.15 -11.05 4.37
N GLY A 185 14.43 -11.63 3.41
CA GLY A 185 13.35 -12.59 3.65
C GLY A 185 11.94 -12.01 3.58
N ALA A 186 11.73 -10.88 2.90
CA ALA A 186 10.38 -10.41 2.58
C ALA A 186 9.63 -11.46 1.73
N ASP A 187 8.34 -11.68 2.03
CA ASP A 187 7.50 -12.62 1.28
C ASP A 187 6.82 -11.98 0.07
N GLY A 188 6.92 -10.65 -0.04
CA GLY A 188 6.37 -9.84 -1.13
C GLY A 188 6.71 -8.36 -0.97
N LEU A 189 6.34 -7.55 -1.96
CA LEU A 189 6.57 -6.11 -1.97
C LEU A 189 5.27 -5.35 -2.24
N CYS A 190 5.20 -4.10 -1.80
CA CYS A 190 4.16 -3.16 -2.24
C CYS A 190 4.77 -1.89 -2.80
N LEU A 191 4.38 -1.51 -4.02
CA LEU A 191 5.04 -0.47 -4.80
C LEU A 191 4.00 0.34 -5.58
N ILE A 192 3.85 1.65 -5.39
CA ILE A 192 4.70 2.58 -4.63
C ILE A 192 3.93 3.31 -3.54
N ASN A 193 4.66 3.75 -2.52
CA ASN A 193 4.20 4.84 -1.67
C ASN A 193 4.21 6.17 -2.46
N THR A 194 3.81 7.28 -1.84
CA THR A 194 3.70 8.58 -2.50
C THR A 194 5.06 9.16 -2.92
N LEU A 195 5.08 9.90 -4.03
CA LEU A 195 6.19 10.81 -4.37
C LEU A 195 6.21 12.01 -3.42
N LEU A 196 7.27 12.80 -3.39
CA LEU A 196 7.29 14.07 -2.64
C LEU A 196 6.80 15.23 -3.51
N GLY A 197 5.95 16.09 -2.94
CA GLY A 197 5.42 17.27 -3.59
C GLY A 197 5.21 18.45 -2.64
N MET A 198 5.06 19.64 -3.23
CA MET A 198 4.77 20.90 -2.54
C MET A 198 3.79 21.73 -3.35
N ARG A 199 2.90 22.45 -2.66
CA ARG A 199 2.11 23.55 -3.22
C ARG A 199 2.41 24.83 -2.44
N ILE A 200 2.58 25.93 -3.16
CA ILE A 200 2.76 27.26 -2.58
C ILE A 200 1.50 28.08 -2.88
N ASP A 201 0.90 28.63 -1.84
CA ASP A 201 -0.17 29.62 -1.99
C ASP A 201 0.46 30.94 -2.45
N THR A 202 0.07 31.41 -3.63
CA THR A 202 0.66 32.60 -4.28
C THR A 202 0.26 33.91 -3.61
N LYS A 203 -0.85 33.93 -2.86
CA LYS A 203 -1.32 35.10 -2.11
C LYS A 203 -0.55 35.26 -0.81
N THR A 204 -0.38 34.17 -0.06
CA THR A 204 0.30 34.18 1.25
C THR A 204 1.80 33.94 1.14
N ARG A 205 2.29 33.46 -0.02
CA ARG A 205 3.69 33.06 -0.29
C ARG A 205 4.19 31.98 0.67
N ARG A 206 3.29 31.11 1.13
CA ARG A 206 3.57 30.04 2.09
C ARG A 206 3.20 28.69 1.51
N PRO A 207 3.82 27.60 1.99
CA PRO A 207 3.35 26.26 1.67
C PRO A 207 1.89 26.05 2.10
N VAL A 208 1.10 25.37 1.27
CA VAL A 208 -0.32 25.12 1.54
C VAL A 208 -0.51 24.14 2.70
N VAL A 209 0.29 23.07 2.71
CA VAL A 209 0.30 22.10 3.83
C VAL A 209 1.25 22.58 4.92
N ALA A 210 0.87 22.42 6.19
CA ALA A 210 1.64 22.92 7.32
C ALA A 210 3.04 22.29 7.41
N ASN A 211 3.17 21.03 6.99
CA ASN A 211 4.44 20.31 6.95
C ASN A 211 5.34 20.71 5.76
N LYS A 212 4.95 21.70 4.97
CA LYS A 212 5.64 22.25 3.79
C LYS A 212 5.70 21.30 2.59
N VAL A 213 6.20 20.08 2.80
CA VAL A 213 6.27 18.99 1.83
C VAL A 213 5.34 17.86 2.31
N GLY A 214 4.70 17.20 1.35
CA GLY A 214 3.86 16.03 1.61
C GLY A 214 3.94 15.00 0.49
N GLY A 215 3.23 13.89 0.69
CA GLY A 215 3.11 12.82 -0.28
C GLY A 215 2.18 13.19 -1.43
N PHE A 216 2.70 13.24 -2.65
CA PHE A 216 1.97 13.41 -3.90
C PHE A 216 1.49 12.05 -4.43
N SER A 217 0.18 11.96 -4.65
CA SER A 217 -0.51 10.77 -5.15
C SER A 217 -1.65 11.14 -6.10
N GLY A 218 -2.22 10.13 -6.76
CA GLY A 218 -3.30 10.30 -7.74
C GLY A 218 -2.90 9.85 -9.14
N PRO A 219 -3.79 9.97 -10.14
CA PRO A 219 -3.52 9.54 -11.51
C PRO A 219 -2.20 10.05 -12.09
N ALA A 220 -1.76 11.25 -11.69
CA ALA A 220 -0.50 11.85 -12.14
C ALA A 220 0.75 10.99 -11.89
N ILE A 221 0.74 10.11 -10.88
CA ILE A 221 1.90 9.27 -10.55
C ILE A 221 1.85 7.87 -11.20
N PHE A 222 0.76 7.53 -11.89
CA PHE A 222 0.51 6.19 -12.41
C PHE A 222 1.64 5.69 -13.35
N PRO A 223 2.15 6.46 -14.33
CA PRO A 223 3.25 5.99 -15.18
C PRO A 223 4.55 5.74 -14.42
N VAL A 224 4.79 6.48 -13.34
CA VAL A 224 5.98 6.27 -12.48
C VAL A 224 5.85 4.94 -11.73
N ALA A 225 4.65 4.65 -11.21
CA ALA A 225 4.33 3.40 -10.52
C ALA A 225 4.48 2.18 -11.45
N VAL A 226 3.86 2.21 -12.64
CA VAL A 226 3.95 1.14 -13.64
C VAL A 226 5.40 0.83 -14.00
N ARG A 227 6.21 1.86 -14.30
CA ARG A 227 7.64 1.69 -14.57
C ARG A 227 8.37 1.03 -13.40
N MET A 228 8.15 1.51 -12.17
CA MET A 228 8.84 0.97 -10.99
C MET A 228 8.46 -0.48 -10.69
N ILE A 229 7.18 -0.83 -10.83
CA ILE A 229 6.70 -2.22 -10.73
C ILE A 229 7.40 -3.09 -11.77
N TRP A 230 7.45 -2.66 -13.03
CA TRP A 230 8.14 -3.39 -14.10
C TRP A 230 9.63 -3.58 -13.83
N GLN A 231 10.32 -2.54 -13.36
CA GLN A 231 11.74 -2.63 -13.02
C GLN A 231 11.99 -3.62 -11.87
N VAL A 232 11.17 -3.57 -10.82
CA VAL A 232 11.33 -4.45 -9.65
C VAL A 232 10.93 -5.88 -9.99
N ALA A 233 9.80 -6.09 -10.67
CA ALA A 233 9.34 -7.41 -11.10
C ALA A 233 10.33 -8.13 -12.04
N SER A 234 11.18 -7.39 -12.76
CA SER A 234 12.26 -7.95 -13.57
C SER A 234 13.46 -8.42 -12.75
N ALA A 235 13.54 -8.08 -11.47
CA ALA A 235 14.71 -8.25 -10.62
C ALA A 235 14.47 -9.06 -9.35
N VAL A 236 13.22 -9.32 -8.97
CA VAL A 236 12.84 -10.11 -7.79
C VAL A 236 11.92 -11.27 -8.19
N ASN A 237 11.82 -12.29 -7.34
CA ASN A 237 10.97 -13.46 -7.56
C ASN A 237 9.73 -13.49 -6.65
N ILE A 238 9.68 -12.60 -5.66
CA ILE A 238 8.54 -12.45 -4.74
C ILE A 238 7.39 -11.63 -5.35
N PRO A 239 6.12 -11.93 -5.01
CA PRO A 239 4.95 -11.22 -5.54
C PRO A 239 4.93 -9.73 -5.17
N ILE A 240 4.32 -8.92 -6.04
CA ILE A 240 4.23 -7.46 -5.88
C ILE A 240 2.76 -7.03 -5.82
N ILE A 241 2.41 -6.23 -4.81
CA ILE A 241 1.19 -5.44 -4.78
C ILE A 241 1.49 -4.08 -5.43
N GLY A 242 0.89 -3.79 -6.58
CA GLY A 242 1.03 -2.52 -7.29
C GLY A 242 0.16 -1.43 -6.66
N CYS A 243 0.65 -0.20 -6.57
CA CYS A 243 -0.04 0.94 -5.97
C CYS A 243 0.40 2.24 -6.64
N GLY A 244 -0.55 3.15 -6.89
CA GLY A 244 -0.26 4.52 -7.34
C GLY A 244 -1.05 4.93 -8.56
N GLY A 245 -2.00 5.84 -8.38
CA GLY A 245 -2.77 6.46 -9.48
C GLY A 245 -3.78 5.54 -10.19
N VAL A 246 -4.09 4.39 -9.60
CA VAL A 246 -5.10 3.45 -10.12
C VAL A 246 -6.50 4.02 -9.90
N SER A 247 -7.29 4.12 -10.97
CA SER A 247 -8.69 4.55 -10.90
C SER A 247 -9.63 3.81 -11.85
N THR A 248 -9.12 2.85 -12.63
CA THR A 248 -9.89 2.09 -13.62
C THR A 248 -9.46 0.63 -13.68
N ALA A 249 -10.29 -0.24 -14.27
CA ALA A 249 -9.93 -1.63 -14.56
C ALA A 249 -8.73 -1.76 -15.51
N ASP A 250 -8.58 -0.82 -16.46
CA ASP A 250 -7.40 -0.75 -17.32
C ASP A 250 -6.12 -0.51 -16.53
N ASN A 251 -6.15 0.38 -15.54
CA ASN A 251 -4.98 0.61 -14.68
C ASN A 251 -4.60 -0.64 -13.86
N VAL A 252 -5.57 -1.42 -13.39
CA VAL A 252 -5.31 -2.70 -12.71
C VAL A 252 -4.63 -3.67 -13.67
N ILE A 253 -5.20 -3.87 -14.86
CA ILE A 253 -4.65 -4.78 -15.88
C ILE A 253 -3.23 -4.36 -16.29
N GLU A 254 -2.99 -3.06 -16.47
CA GLU A 254 -1.67 -2.52 -16.82
C GLU A 254 -0.64 -2.74 -15.70
N MET A 255 -1.01 -2.53 -14.44
CA MET A 255 -0.12 -2.87 -13.32
C MET A 255 0.18 -4.37 -13.25
N MET A 256 -0.81 -5.22 -13.56
CA MET A 256 -0.59 -6.67 -13.58
C MET A 256 0.34 -7.08 -14.73
N MET A 257 0.15 -6.54 -15.93
CA MET A 257 1.07 -6.74 -17.07
C MET A 257 2.49 -6.29 -16.76
N ALA A 258 2.65 -5.23 -15.95
CA ALA A 258 3.95 -4.78 -15.46
C ALA A 258 4.58 -5.71 -14.41
N GLY A 259 3.83 -6.63 -13.82
CA GLY A 259 4.34 -7.60 -12.84
C GLY A 259 3.67 -7.59 -11.48
N ALA A 260 2.65 -6.75 -11.26
CA ALA A 260 1.87 -6.80 -10.03
C ALA A 260 0.96 -8.05 -9.97
N THR A 261 0.88 -8.70 -8.81
CA THR A 261 -0.04 -9.80 -8.53
C THR A 261 -1.39 -9.29 -8.01
N ALA A 262 -1.38 -8.23 -7.22
CA ALA A 262 -2.56 -7.53 -6.74
C ALA A 262 -2.38 -6.01 -6.85
N VAL A 263 -3.44 -5.22 -6.68
CA VAL A 263 -3.41 -3.78 -6.91
C VAL A 263 -4.14 -3.01 -5.82
N GLU A 264 -3.42 -2.09 -5.18
CA GLU A 264 -3.92 -1.13 -4.21
C GLU A 264 -4.49 0.14 -4.87
N VAL A 265 -5.68 0.55 -4.43
CA VAL A 265 -6.41 1.74 -4.90
C VAL A 265 -6.53 2.75 -3.77
N GLY A 266 -5.79 3.86 -3.88
CA GLY A 266 -5.72 4.91 -2.85
C GLY A 266 -6.59 6.12 -3.15
N SER A 267 -5.99 7.14 -3.77
CA SER A 267 -6.60 8.47 -3.96
C SER A 267 -7.93 8.46 -4.71
N ALA A 268 -8.20 7.46 -5.56
CA ALA A 268 -9.50 7.34 -6.24
C ALA A 268 -10.66 7.21 -5.23
N ASN A 269 -10.48 6.49 -4.11
CA ASN A 269 -11.49 6.35 -3.06
C ASN A 269 -11.80 7.68 -2.33
N LEU A 270 -10.84 8.61 -2.32
CA LEU A 270 -11.02 9.93 -1.70
C LEU A 270 -11.89 10.87 -2.58
N VAL A 271 -12.01 10.55 -3.86
CA VAL A 271 -12.82 11.30 -4.84
C VAL A 271 -14.16 10.61 -5.06
N ASN A 272 -14.17 9.29 -5.22
CA ASN A 272 -15.35 8.46 -5.40
C ASN A 272 -15.32 7.29 -4.40
N PRO A 273 -16.23 7.23 -3.39
CA PRO A 273 -16.25 6.15 -2.42
C PRO A 273 -16.51 4.76 -3.05
N TYR A 274 -17.07 4.71 -4.26
CA TYR A 274 -17.34 3.48 -5.00
C TYR A 274 -16.18 3.02 -5.90
N ALA A 275 -15.05 3.75 -5.96
CA ALA A 275 -13.99 3.50 -6.94
C ALA A 275 -13.51 2.03 -6.97
N CYS A 276 -13.27 1.40 -5.82
CA CYS A 276 -12.86 -0.02 -5.79
C CYS A 276 -13.97 -0.94 -6.34
N LYS A 277 -15.22 -0.72 -5.93
CA LYS A 277 -16.39 -1.49 -6.41
C LYS A 277 -16.53 -1.35 -7.94
N ASP A 278 -16.47 -0.13 -8.46
CA ASP A 278 -16.61 0.15 -9.88
C ASP A 278 -15.50 -0.53 -10.70
N ILE A 279 -14.26 -0.52 -10.21
CA ILE A 279 -13.13 -1.23 -10.83
C ILE A 279 -13.39 -2.74 -10.86
N ILE A 280 -13.80 -3.33 -9.74
CA ILE A 280 -14.05 -4.78 -9.62
C ILE A 280 -15.16 -5.22 -10.58
N GLU A 281 -16.26 -4.47 -10.63
CA GLU A 281 -17.40 -4.77 -11.52
C GLU A 281 -17.04 -4.59 -13.00
N ALA A 282 -16.12 -3.69 -13.33
CA ALA A 282 -15.65 -3.47 -14.71
C ALA A 282 -14.63 -4.50 -15.20
N LEU A 283 -13.87 -5.16 -14.30
CA LEU A 283 -12.79 -6.09 -14.65
C LEU A 283 -13.24 -7.22 -15.60
N PRO A 284 -14.32 -7.99 -15.34
CA PRO A 284 -14.70 -9.11 -16.21
C PRO A 284 -15.02 -8.68 -17.65
N SER A 285 -15.74 -7.57 -17.84
CA SER A 285 -16.03 -7.04 -19.17
C SER A 285 -14.76 -6.55 -19.86
N ARG A 286 -13.84 -5.94 -19.10
CA ARG A 286 -12.58 -5.47 -19.67
C ARG A 286 -11.66 -6.63 -20.09
N MET A 287 -11.56 -7.67 -19.27
CA MET A 287 -10.87 -8.92 -19.59
C MET A 287 -11.43 -9.57 -20.85
N GLU A 288 -12.75 -9.58 -21.01
CA GLU A 288 -13.40 -10.13 -22.21
C GLU A 288 -12.99 -9.40 -23.48
N LYS A 289 -13.03 -8.07 -23.47
CA LYS A 289 -12.60 -7.23 -24.60
C LYS A 289 -11.13 -7.43 -24.98
N LEU A 290 -10.29 -7.80 -24.02
CA LEU A 290 -8.86 -8.06 -24.21
C LEU A 290 -8.52 -9.53 -24.46
N GLY A 291 -9.51 -10.43 -24.40
CA GLY A 291 -9.29 -11.87 -24.57
C GLY A 291 -8.60 -12.56 -23.37
N ILE A 292 -8.57 -11.94 -22.19
CA ILE A 292 -7.86 -12.44 -21.00
C ILE A 292 -8.75 -13.44 -20.25
N ALA A 293 -8.38 -14.71 -20.13
CA ALA A 293 -9.18 -15.74 -19.45
C ALA A 293 -9.04 -15.68 -17.92
N SER A 294 -7.80 -15.70 -17.42
CA SER A 294 -7.45 -15.47 -16.02
C SER A 294 -6.54 -14.25 -15.89
N LEU A 295 -6.73 -13.45 -14.83
CA LEU A 295 -5.81 -12.35 -14.52
C LEU A 295 -4.40 -12.86 -14.17
N SER A 296 -4.30 -14.08 -13.64
CA SER A 296 -2.99 -14.68 -13.32
C SER A 296 -2.14 -14.92 -14.57
N ASP A 297 -2.75 -15.10 -15.74
CA ASP A 297 -2.05 -15.37 -17.02
C ASP A 297 -1.29 -14.15 -17.57
N ILE A 298 -1.66 -12.95 -17.13
CA ILE A 298 -1.08 -11.70 -17.63
C ILE A 298 -0.06 -11.08 -16.67
N ILE A 299 0.14 -11.67 -15.49
CA ILE A 299 1.10 -11.14 -14.51
C ILE A 299 2.49 -11.16 -15.15
N GLY A 300 3.09 -9.97 -15.28
CA GLY A 300 4.42 -9.81 -15.86
C GLY A 300 4.49 -10.04 -17.37
N ALA A 301 3.37 -10.01 -18.09
CA ALA A 301 3.35 -10.21 -19.55
C ALA A 301 4.20 -9.19 -20.34
N ALA A 302 4.53 -8.04 -19.74
CA ALA A 302 5.39 -7.00 -20.32
C ALA A 302 6.85 -7.07 -19.86
N LEU A 303 7.24 -8.04 -19.02
CA LEU A 303 8.62 -8.21 -18.59
C LEU A 303 9.53 -8.61 -19.77
N PRO A 304 10.83 -8.28 -19.73
CA PRO A 304 11.79 -8.74 -20.72
C PRO A 304 11.79 -10.28 -20.79
N ARG A 305 11.78 -10.83 -22.02
CA ARG A 305 11.95 -12.27 -22.26
C ARG A 305 13.42 -12.66 -22.35
#